data_AF-A0A5B2WTM0-F1
#
_entry.id   AF-A0A5B2WTM0-F1
#
_cell.length_a   1.000
_cell.length_b   1.000
_cell.length_c   1.000
_cell.angle_alpha   90.00
_cell.angle_beta   90.00
_cell.angle_gamma   90.00
#
_symmetry.space_group_name_H-M   'P 1'
#
loop_
_entity.id
_entity.type
_entity.pdbx_description
1 polymer ?
#
loop_
_entity_poly.entity_id
_entity_poly.type
_entity_poly.pdbx_seq_one_letter_code
_entity_poly.pdbx_strand_id
1 'polypeptide(L)'
;MSRQELRDAYPFGGGPYPCPCCHLPTLDARGLNEICRECGWEDDGQDDPHADEVWSGPNGAESLTDARNRYSEYVASLPTDDQASIAEGRAEAWWSEVKRQFGDEVPE
;
A
#
# COMPACT_ATOMS: atom_id res chain seq x y z
N MET A 1 -10.80 6.93 16.08
CA MET A 1 -11.86 7.58 15.27
C MET A 1 -12.70 6.48 14.66
N SER A 2 -14.02 6.65 14.60
CA SER A 2 -14.90 5.67 13.96
C SER A 2 -14.62 5.61 12.46
N ARG A 3 -14.97 4.48 11.83
CA ARG A 3 -14.92 4.32 10.37
C ARG A 3 -15.68 5.42 9.62
N GLN A 4 -16.73 5.96 10.23
CA GLN A 4 -17.51 7.07 9.69
C GLN A 4 -16.74 8.39 9.78
N GLU A 5 -16.06 8.68 10.91
CA GLU A 5 -15.25 9.89 11.07
C GLU A 5 -14.06 9.92 10.09
N LEU A 6 -13.46 8.77 9.78
CA LEU A 6 -12.39 8.67 8.78
C LEU A 6 -12.89 8.92 7.36
N ARG A 7 -14.09 8.44 7.03
CA ARG A 7 -14.75 8.71 5.73
C ARG A 7 -15.09 10.19 5.54
N ASP A 8 -15.56 10.85 6.59
CA ASP A 8 -16.00 12.24 6.52
C ASP A 8 -14.81 13.21 6.47
N ALA A 9 -13.69 12.88 7.12
CA ALA A 9 -12.47 13.68 7.09
C ALA A 9 -11.73 13.60 5.73
N TYR A 10 -11.91 12.51 4.98
CA TYR A 10 -11.17 12.21 3.76
C TYR A 10 -12.11 11.67 2.66
N PRO A 11 -12.75 12.57 1.88
CA PRO A 11 -13.69 12.16 0.85
C PRO A 11 -13.00 11.32 -0.24
N PHE A 12 -13.76 10.39 -0.83
CA PHE A 12 -13.33 9.60 -1.98
C PHE A 12 -12.68 10.48 -3.06
N GLY A 13 -11.47 10.12 -3.49
CA GLY A 13 -10.71 10.87 -4.49
C GLY A 13 -9.80 11.97 -3.94
N GLY A 14 -9.62 12.07 -2.61
CA GLY A 14 -8.66 12.97 -1.96
C GLY A 14 -7.21 12.45 -1.87
N GLY A 15 -6.93 11.28 -2.47
CA GLY A 15 -5.64 10.59 -2.39
C GLY A 15 -4.50 11.21 -3.22
N PRO A 16 -3.29 10.62 -3.15
CA PRO A 16 -3.01 9.32 -2.53
C PRO A 16 -2.66 9.39 -1.03
N TYR A 17 -3.24 8.49 -0.24
CA TYR A 17 -2.99 8.33 1.19
C TYR A 17 -1.94 7.25 1.48
N PRO A 18 -1.13 7.41 2.55
CA PRO A 18 -0.14 6.41 2.92
C PRO A 18 -0.81 5.15 3.48
N CYS A 19 -0.38 3.99 2.97
CA CYS A 19 -0.74 2.70 3.55
C CYS A 19 -0.23 2.59 4.99
N PRO A 20 -1.02 2.09 5.95
CA PRO A 20 -0.57 1.95 7.34
C PRO A 20 0.57 0.93 7.52
N CYS A 21 0.75 0.01 6.56
CA CYS A 21 1.83 -0.98 6.57
C CYS A 21 3.12 -0.45 5.94
N CYS A 22 3.14 -0.15 4.64
CA CYS A 22 4.37 0.25 3.93
C CYS A 22 4.63 1.76 3.90
N HIS A 23 3.69 2.57 4.39
CA HIS A 23 3.76 4.04 4.41
C HIS A 23 3.86 4.74 3.05
N LEU A 24 3.88 3.99 1.93
CA LEU A 24 3.83 4.56 0.58
C LEU A 24 2.41 5.06 0.24
N PRO A 25 2.30 6.15 -0.55
CA PRO A 25 1.02 6.74 -0.95
C PRO A 25 0.34 5.89 -2.04
N THR A 26 -0.30 4.81 -1.62
CA THR A 26 -0.84 3.77 -2.52
C THR A 26 -2.36 3.65 -2.47
N LEU A 27 -3.02 4.32 -1.52
CA LEU A 27 -4.46 4.21 -1.28
C LEU A 27 -5.20 5.44 -1.79
N ASP A 28 -6.36 5.25 -2.40
CA ASP A 28 -7.25 6.32 -2.84
C ASP A 28 -8.06 6.92 -1.66
N ALA A 29 -8.25 6.14 -0.58
CA ALA A 29 -8.89 6.57 0.66
C ALA A 29 -8.46 5.73 1.88
N ARG A 30 -8.66 6.25 3.10
CA ARG A 30 -8.33 5.53 4.36
C ARG A 30 -9.52 4.75 4.94
N GLY A 31 -9.26 3.54 5.45
CA GLY A 31 -10.23 2.70 6.18
C GLY A 31 -11.37 2.13 5.31
N LEU A 32 -11.16 2.04 3.99
CA LEU A 32 -12.17 1.63 3.02
C LEU A 32 -12.00 0.21 2.49
N ASN A 33 -11.20 -0.61 3.17
CA ASN A 33 -10.87 -1.99 2.76
C ASN A 33 -10.15 -2.02 1.40
N GLU A 34 -9.38 -0.98 1.08
CA GLU A 34 -8.56 -0.98 -0.13
C GLU A 34 -7.29 -1.80 0.10
N ILE A 35 -6.91 -2.63 -0.87
CA ILE A 35 -5.70 -3.44 -0.79
C ILE A 35 -4.53 -2.65 -1.38
N CYS A 36 -3.51 -2.43 -0.56
CA CYS A 36 -2.30 -1.73 -0.98
C CYS A 36 -1.57 -2.52 -2.08
N ARG A 37 -1.43 -1.91 -3.25
CA ARG A 37 -0.72 -2.51 -4.41
C ARG A 37 0.77 -2.76 -4.20
N GLU A 38 1.38 -2.17 -3.17
CA GLU A 38 2.78 -2.35 -2.81
C GLU A 38 2.99 -3.56 -1.90
N CYS A 39 2.34 -3.58 -0.74
CA CYS A 39 2.63 -4.55 0.31
C CYS A 39 1.53 -5.61 0.53
N GLY A 40 0.39 -5.46 -0.15
CA GLY A 40 -0.75 -6.38 -0.07
C GLY A 40 -1.64 -6.21 1.17
N TRP A 41 -1.35 -5.26 2.05
CA TRP A 41 -2.16 -4.99 3.24
C TRP A 41 -3.52 -4.36 2.87
N GLU A 42 -4.62 -4.87 3.43
CA GLU A 42 -5.94 -4.25 3.33
C GLU A 42 -6.10 -3.16 4.40
N ASP A 43 -6.42 -1.94 3.98
CA ASP A 43 -6.75 -0.83 4.89
C ASP A 43 -8.20 -0.95 5.41
N ASP A 44 -8.41 -1.90 6.31
CA ASP A 44 -9.65 -2.14 7.05
C ASP A 44 -9.93 -1.09 8.15
N GLY A 45 -9.03 -0.12 8.31
CA GLY A 45 -9.05 0.94 9.31
C GLY A 45 -8.21 0.67 10.55
N GLN A 46 -7.50 -0.47 10.61
CA GLN A 46 -6.50 -0.74 11.62
C GLN A 46 -5.30 0.22 11.49
N ASP A 47 -4.83 0.76 12.62
CA ASP A 47 -3.70 1.70 12.70
C ASP A 47 -2.94 1.51 14.03
N ASP A 48 -1.95 2.37 14.31
CA ASP A 48 -1.01 2.26 15.44
C ASP A 48 -1.61 1.81 16.78
N PRO A 49 -2.76 2.32 17.27
CA PRO A 49 -3.30 1.90 18.56
C PRO A 49 -3.70 0.42 18.64
N HIS A 50 -3.91 -0.21 17.49
CA HIS A 50 -4.36 -1.60 17.37
C HIS A 50 -3.38 -2.45 16.56
N ALA A 51 -2.14 -1.98 16.34
CA ALA A 51 -1.23 -2.58 15.36
C ALA A 51 -0.85 -4.04 15.68
N ASP A 52 -0.82 -4.41 16.95
CA ASP A 52 -0.49 -5.77 17.41
C ASP A 52 -1.70 -6.72 17.43
N GLU A 53 -2.90 -6.22 17.14
CA GLU A 53 -4.11 -7.05 17.07
C GLU A 53 -4.20 -7.76 15.72
N VAL A 54 -4.81 -8.95 15.72
CA VAL A 54 -5.15 -9.67 14.49
C VAL A 54 -6.62 -9.44 14.19
N TRP A 55 -6.91 -8.68 13.13
CA TRP A 55 -8.27 -8.46 12.65
C TRP A 55 -8.57 -9.48 11.54
N SER A 56 -9.70 -10.20 11.67
CA SER A 56 -10.09 -11.20 10.68
C SER A 56 -10.38 -10.53 9.32
N GLY A 57 -10.18 -11.25 8.21
CA GLY A 57 -10.48 -10.74 6.88
C GLY A 57 -9.36 -11.08 5.89
N PRO A 58 -9.22 -10.30 4.80
CA PRO A 58 -8.14 -10.41 3.82
C PRO A 58 -6.71 -10.37 4.39
N ASN A 59 -6.48 -9.68 5.51
CA ASN A 59 -5.19 -9.68 6.23
C ASN A 59 -4.90 -11.01 6.95
N GLY A 60 -5.88 -11.92 7.03
CA GLY A 60 -5.71 -13.28 7.52
C GLY A 60 -5.43 -13.36 9.02
N ALA A 61 -4.31 -13.99 9.38
CA ALA A 61 -3.86 -14.14 10.77
C ALA A 61 -2.65 -13.23 11.09
N GLU A 62 -2.37 -12.25 10.23
CA GLU A 62 -1.24 -11.31 10.36
C GLU A 62 -1.73 -10.04 11.08
N SER A 63 -0.95 -9.55 12.06
CA SER A 63 -1.18 -8.22 12.65
C SER A 63 -0.54 -7.13 11.79
N LEU A 64 -0.93 -5.86 11.96
CA LEU A 64 -0.30 -4.75 11.25
C LEU A 64 1.20 -4.62 11.61
N THR A 65 1.56 -4.91 12.87
CA THR A 65 2.96 -4.97 13.31
C THR A 65 3.73 -6.06 12.56
N ASP A 66 3.17 -7.26 12.42
CA ASP A 66 3.81 -8.35 11.69
C ASP A 66 3.98 -8.00 10.21
N ALA A 67 2.96 -7.41 9.58
CA ALA A 67 3.02 -6.97 8.19
C ALA A 67 4.10 -5.91 7.97
N ARG A 68 4.23 -4.92 8.88
CA ARG A 68 5.28 -3.90 8.86
C ARG A 68 6.67 -4.53 8.95
N ASN A 69 6.85 -5.50 9.85
CA ASN A 69 8.12 -6.22 9.99
C ASN A 69 8.46 -7.01 8.73
N ARG A 70 7.50 -7.80 8.21
CA ARG A 70 7.67 -8.57 6.97
C ARG A 70 8.02 -7.68 5.79
N TYR A 71 7.35 -6.53 5.64
CA TYR A 71 7.66 -5.59 4.56
C TYR A 71 9.05 -4.96 4.73
N SER A 72 9.43 -4.60 5.96
CA SER A 72 10.77 -4.07 6.26
C SER A 72 11.87 -5.08 5.94
N GLU A 73 11.67 -6.36 6.30
CA GLU A 73 12.59 -7.45 5.95
C GLU A 73 12.69 -7.67 4.44
N TYR A 74 11.56 -7.63 3.73
CA TYR A 74 11.52 -7.69 2.27
C TYR A 74 12.34 -6.56 1.65
N VAL A 75 12.12 -5.31 2.06
CA VAL A 75 12.88 -4.16 1.55
C VAL A 75 14.37 -4.29 1.86
N ALA A 76 14.72 -4.73 3.07
CA ALA A 76 16.12 -4.96 3.45
C ALA A 76 16.80 -6.09 2.64
N SER A 77 16.02 -7.01 2.08
CA SER A 77 16.51 -8.11 1.24
C SER A 77 16.70 -7.72 -0.23
N LEU A 78 16.18 -6.56 -0.66
CA LEU A 78 16.34 -6.10 -2.03
C LEU A 78 17.80 -5.71 -2.31
N PRO A 79 18.34 -6.04 -3.50
CA PRO A 79 19.68 -5.60 -3.89
C PRO A 79 19.78 -4.07 -3.87
N THR A 80 20.85 -3.54 -3.26
CA THR A 80 21.11 -2.11 -3.07
C THR A 80 21.26 -1.31 -4.37
N ASP A 81 21.43 -2.00 -5.48
CA ASP A 81 21.79 -1.45 -6.79
C ASP A 81 20.56 -1.30 -7.69
N ASP A 82 19.42 -1.84 -7.27
CA ASP A 82 18.13 -1.78 -7.96
C ASP A 82 17.21 -0.85 -7.15
N GLN A 83 17.50 0.45 -7.18
CA GLN A 83 16.69 1.54 -6.59
C GLN A 83 15.35 1.74 -7.34
N ALA A 84 14.71 0.64 -7.74
CA ALA A 84 13.36 0.60 -8.27
C ALA A 84 12.32 0.32 -7.17
N SER A 85 12.69 0.43 -5.89
CA SER A 85 11.71 0.43 -4.81
C SER A 85 11.00 1.78 -4.78
N ILE A 86 9.67 1.73 -4.74
CA ILE A 86 8.69 2.78 -5.06
C ILE A 86 8.72 3.98 -4.08
N ALA A 87 9.69 4.03 -3.17
CA ALA A 87 9.88 5.09 -2.18
C ALA A 87 10.13 6.49 -2.78
N GLU A 88 10.57 6.61 -4.04
CA GLU A 88 10.75 7.91 -4.71
C GLU A 88 9.60 8.33 -5.64
N GLY A 89 8.42 7.68 -5.53
CA GLY A 89 7.18 8.20 -6.09
C GLY A 89 7.23 8.52 -7.58
N ARG A 90 7.06 7.53 -8.45
CA ARG A 90 6.55 7.77 -9.81
C ARG A 90 5.67 6.61 -10.26
N ALA A 91 4.36 6.84 -10.30
CA ALA A 91 3.40 5.98 -10.99
C ALA A 91 3.74 5.77 -12.49
N GLU A 92 4.65 6.56 -13.05
CA GLU A 92 5.07 6.51 -14.47
C GLU A 92 6.29 5.63 -14.76
N ALA A 93 7.03 5.17 -13.73
CA ALA A 93 8.26 4.40 -13.94
C ALA A 93 7.97 2.98 -14.48
N TRP A 94 6.88 2.36 -14.01
CA TRP A 94 6.46 1.04 -14.48
C TRP A 94 5.98 1.09 -15.94
N TRP A 95 5.25 2.13 -16.35
CA TRP A 95 4.77 2.28 -17.72
C TRP A 95 5.89 2.47 -18.75
N SER A 96 7.00 3.09 -18.35
CA SER A 96 8.16 3.27 -19.23
C SER A 96 8.90 1.96 -19.49
N GLU A 97 8.92 1.06 -18.49
CA GLU A 97 9.55 -0.26 -18.60
C GLU A 97 8.64 -1.26 -19.34
N VAL A 98 7.33 -1.20 -19.13
CA VAL A 98 6.34 -1.99 -19.91
C VAL A 98 6.40 -1.63 -21.40
N LYS A 99 6.47 -0.34 -21.74
CA LYS A 99 6.64 0.12 -23.14
C LYS A 99 7.95 -0.38 -23.76
N ARG A 100 9.02 -0.49 -22.97
CA ARG A 100 10.32 -1.00 -23.41
C ARG A 100 10.30 -2.51 -23.66
N GLN A 101 9.51 -3.26 -22.90
CA GLN A 101 9.45 -4.73 -23.00
C GLN A 101 8.39 -5.25 -23.97
N PHE A 102 7.27 -4.54 -24.17
CA PHE A 102 6.12 -5.04 -24.94
C PHE A 102 5.72 -4.20 -26.16
N GLY A 103 6.34 -3.03 -26.39
CA GLY A 103 6.00 -2.15 -27.51
C GLY A 103 4.60 -1.51 -27.39
N ASP A 104 4.24 -0.64 -28.34
CA ASP A 104 3.06 0.25 -28.30
C ASP A 104 1.69 -0.44 -28.44
N GLU A 105 1.59 -1.78 -28.35
CA GLU A 105 0.33 -2.50 -28.46
C GLU A 105 -0.24 -2.86 -27.08
N VAL A 106 -0.92 -1.91 -26.44
CA VAL A 106 -1.87 -2.18 -25.35
C VAL A 106 -3.27 -1.79 -25.85
N PRO A 107 -4.28 -2.67 -25.81
CA PRO A 107 -5.65 -2.30 -26.17
C PRO A 107 -6.25 -1.35 -25.11
N GLU A 108 -7.04 -0.38 -25.59
CA GLU A 108 -7.69 0.69 -24.80
C GLU A 108 -8.40 0.23 -23.51
#